data_AF-A0A453FSB3-F1
#
_entry.id   AF-A0A453FSB3-F1
#
_cell.length_a   1.000
_cell.length_b   1.000
_cell.length_c   1.000
_cell.angle_alpha   90.00
_cell.angle_beta   90.00
_cell.angle_gamma   90.00
#
_symmetry.space_group_name_H-M   'P 1'
#
loop_
_entity.id
_entity.type
_entity.pdbx_description
1 polymer ?
#
loop_
_entity_poly.entity_id
_entity_poly.type
_entity_poly.pdbx_seq_one_letter_code
_entity_poly.pdbx_strand_id
1 'polypeptide(L)' 'MVSYRYGDTDDSFIADLIVGATTGQIKAGAPCCGECLMKYNQLLRIEEELGSEGVYAGKNWRTTPS' A
#
# COMPACT_ATOMS: atom_id res chain seq x y z
N MET A 1 4.67 -8.01 5.65
CA MET A 1 3.22 -7.78 5.46
C MET A 1 2.79 -6.71 6.43
N VAL A 2 2.34 -5.55 5.93
CA VAL A 2 1.71 -4.52 6.77
C VAL A 2 0.20 -4.75 6.73
N SER A 3 -0.46 -4.69 7.89
CA SER A 3 -1.88 -5.04 8.03
C SER A 3 -2.68 -3.94 8.69
N TYR A 4 -3.81 -3.61 8.08
CA TYR A 4 -4.91 -2.85 8.66
C TYR A 4 -5.49 -3.57 9.89
N ARG A 5 -6.04 -2.79 10.84
CA ARG A 5 -6.76 -3.27 12.02
C ARG A 5 -8.19 -2.72 12.00
N TYR A 6 -9.17 -3.55 12.39
CA TYR A 6 -10.58 -3.14 12.42
C TYR A 6 -10.79 -1.96 13.38
N GLY A 7 -11.36 -0.85 12.90
CA GLY A 7 -11.44 0.43 13.63
C GLY A 7 -10.22 1.33 13.43
N ASP A 8 -9.51 1.18 12.31
CA ASP A 8 -8.44 2.10 11.92
C ASP A 8 -9.04 3.48 11.63
N THR A 9 -8.18 4.50 11.69
CA THR A 9 -8.60 5.84 11.29
C THR A 9 -8.57 5.94 9.77
N ASP A 10 -9.19 7.00 9.24
CA ASP A 10 -9.11 7.40 7.84
C ASP A 10 -7.72 7.97 7.48
N ASP A 11 -6.69 7.29 7.95
CA ASP A 11 -5.30 7.64 7.78
C ASP A 11 -4.65 6.68 6.76
N SER A 12 -3.79 7.22 5.90
CA SER A 12 -3.14 6.47 4.84
C SER A 12 -1.68 6.15 5.12
N PHE A 13 -1.16 6.42 6.32
CA PHE A 13 0.27 6.27 6.67
C PHE A 13 0.83 4.89 6.34
N ILE A 14 0.01 3.85 6.49
CA ILE A 14 0.40 2.47 6.18
C ILE A 14 0.75 2.29 4.69
N ALA A 15 0.11 3.05 3.78
CA ALA A 15 0.43 3.04 2.36
C ALA A 15 1.83 3.63 2.08
N ASP A 16 2.16 4.76 2.69
CA ASP A 16 3.48 5.39 2.55
C ASP A 16 4.58 4.52 3.19
N LEU A 17 4.31 3.99 4.39
CA LEU A 17 5.23 3.10 5.10
C LEU A 17 5.58 1.86 4.29
N ILE A 18 4.61 1.29 3.56
CA ILE A 18 4.86 0.05 2.84
C ILE A 18 5.69 0.23 1.59
N VAL A 19 5.52 1.35 0.91
CA VAL A 19 6.33 1.73 -0.25
C VAL A 19 7.75 2.05 0.20
N GLY A 20 7.92 2.85 1.26
CA GLY A 20 9.24 3.20 1.80
C GLY A 20 10.01 2.00 2.40
N ALA A 21 9.31 1.00 2.93
CA ALA A 21 9.92 -0.22 3.46
C ALA A 21 10.06 -1.35 2.42
N THR A 22 9.65 -1.13 1.16
CA THR A 22 9.76 -2.07 0.03
C THR A 22 9.23 -3.49 0.34
N THR A 23 8.21 -3.61 1.20
CA THR A 23 7.81 -4.94 1.70
C THR A 23 6.99 -5.75 0.68
N GLY A 24 6.54 -5.12 -0.41
CA GLY A 24 5.86 -5.75 -1.55
C GLY A 24 4.42 -6.23 -1.33
N GLN A 25 3.86 -6.12 -0.12
CA GLN A 25 2.53 -6.68 0.18
C GLN A 25 1.80 -6.00 1.35
N ILE A 26 0.65 -5.40 1.06
CA ILE A 26 -0.25 -4.76 2.02
C ILE A 26 -1.54 -5.57 2.20
N LYS A 27 -2.04 -5.64 3.43
CA LYS A 27 -3.39 -6.12 3.73
C LYS A 27 -4.22 -4.96 4.30
N ALA A 28 -4.92 -4.23 3.44
CA ALA A 28 -5.65 -3.01 3.78
C ALA A 28 -7.19 -3.17 3.82
N GLY A 29 -7.70 -4.39 4.04
CA GLY A 29 -9.13 -4.67 4.10
C GLY A 29 -9.78 -4.89 2.73
N ALA A 30 -11.10 -4.85 2.66
CA ALA A 30 -11.85 -4.98 1.41
C ALA A 30 -12.08 -3.60 0.77
N PRO A 31 -12.17 -3.49 -0.56
CA PRO A 31 -12.34 -2.21 -1.27
C PRO A 31 -13.79 -1.70 -1.23
N CYS A 32 -14.38 -1.62 -0.03
CA CYS A 32 -15.78 -1.20 0.17
C CYS A 32 -15.97 -0.22 1.33
N CYS A 33 -15.02 -0.09 2.26
CA CYS A 33 -15.09 0.88 3.35
C CYS A 33 -14.17 2.08 3.07
N GLY A 34 -14.59 3.30 3.44
CA GLY A 34 -13.83 4.55 3.21
C GLY A 34 -12.39 4.48 3.75
N GLU A 35 -12.24 4.00 5.00
CA GLU A 35 -10.94 3.83 5.66
C GLU A 35 -9.97 2.89 4.91
N CYS A 36 -10.52 1.91 4.17
CA CYS A 36 -9.76 0.96 3.35
C CYS A 36 -9.47 1.60 1.99
N LEU A 37 -10.46 2.25 1.39
CA LEU A 37 -10.34 2.93 0.09
C LEU A 37 -9.28 4.04 0.14
N MET A 38 -9.16 4.79 1.23
CA MET A 38 -8.14 5.84 1.32
C MET A 38 -6.72 5.30 1.26
N LYS A 39 -6.46 4.13 1.86
CA LYS A 39 -5.15 3.46 1.80
C LYS A 39 -4.85 3.01 0.36
N TYR A 40 -5.83 2.46 -0.35
CA TYR A 40 -5.67 2.10 -1.77
C TYR A 40 -5.49 3.32 -2.68
N ASN A 41 -6.27 4.38 -2.46
CA ASN A 41 -6.15 5.62 -3.21
C ASN A 41 -4.80 6.30 -2.98
N GLN A 42 -4.25 6.22 -1.76
CA GLN A 42 -2.92 6.72 -1.48
C GLN A 42 -1.84 5.91 -2.23
N LEU A 43 -1.96 4.59 -2.32
CA LEU A 43 -1.05 3.78 -3.15
C LEU A 43 -1.08 4.19 -4.62
N LEU A 44 -2.26 4.49 -5.16
CA LEU A 44 -2.39 5.00 -6.54
C LEU A 44 -1.71 6.36 -6.72
N ARG A 45 -1.82 7.26 -5.72
CA ARG A 45 -1.13 8.56 -5.75
C ARG A 45 0.39 8.40 -5.69
N ILE A 46 0.89 7.50 -4.84
CA ILE A 46 2.32 7.21 -4.73
C ILE A 46 2.85 6.57 -6.02
N GLU A 47 2.06 5.67 -6.64
CA GLU A 47 2.40 5.10 -7.95
C GLU A 47 2.49 6.20 -9.03
N GLU A 48 1.53 7.13 -9.05
CA GLU A 48 1.54 8.28 -9.96
C GLU A 48 2.75 9.20 -9.72
N GLU A 49 3.11 9.44 -8.46
CA GLU A 49 4.28 10.27 -8.07
C GLU A 49 5.61 9.62 -8.47
N LEU A 50 5.75 8.30 -8.27
CA LEU A 50 6.96 7.56 -8.62
C LEU A 50 7.10 7.34 -10.14
N GLY A 51 6.00 7.33 -10.88
CA GLY A 51 5.99 7.16 -12.33
C GLY A 51 6.77 5.92 -12.78
N SER A 52 7.88 6.13 -13.52
CA SER A 52 8.72 5.03 -14.02
C SER A 52 9.63 4.37 -12.98
N GLU A 53 9.82 5.00 -11.81
CA GLU A 53 10.65 4.46 -10.73
C GLU A 53 9.86 3.48 -9.85
N GLY A 54 8.53 3.57 -9.86
CA GLY A 54 7.65 2.67 -9.13
C GLY A 54 7.57 1.29 -9.77
N VAL A 55 7.92 0.24 -9.02
CA VAL A 55 7.82 -1.15 -9.49
C VAL A 55 6.77 -1.91 -8.71
N TYR A 56 5.76 -2.43 -9.41
CA TYR A 56 4.77 -3.31 -8.81
C TYR A 56 5.37 -4.69 -8.52
N ALA A 57 5.33 -5.12 -7.24
CA ALA A 57 5.95 -6.37 -6.80
C ALA A 57 5.34 -7.65 -7.41
N GLY A 58 4.04 -7.63 -7.77
CA GLY A 58 3.36 -8.73 -8.46
C GLY A 58 3.56 -10.11 -7.81
N LYS A 59 3.93 -11.12 -8.62
CA LYS A 59 4.20 -12.48 -8.12
C LYS A 59 5.42 -12.56 -7.20
N ASN A 60 6.30 -11.58 -7.25
CA ASN A 60 7.54 -11.52 -6.47
C ASN A 60 7.36 -10.76 -5.14
N TRP A 61 6.13 -10.60 -4.65
CA TRP A 61 5.82 -9.89 -3.40
C TRP A 61 6.59 -10.37 -2.16
N ARG A 62 7.17 -11.58 -2.18
CA ARG A 62 8.03 -12.12 -1.11
C ARG A 62 9.50 -11.74 -1.24
N THR A 63 9.94 -11.44 -2.44
CA THR A 63 11.35 -11.26 -2.81
C THR A 63 11.52 -9.95 -3.57
N THR A 64 10.79 -8.91 -3.17
CA THR A 64 10.88 -7.58 -3.79
C THR A 64 12.34 -7.11 -3.71
N PRO A 65 13.01 -6.88 -4.85
CA PRO A 65 14.36 -6.31 -4.81
C PRO A 65 14.30 -4.87 -4.31
N SER A 66 15.23 -4.52 -3.43
CA SER A 66 15.47 -3.16 -2.92
C SER A 66 16.08 -2.26 -3.99
#